data_AF-A0A4R0EYM5-F1
#
_entry.id   AF-A0A4R0EYM5-F1
#
_cell.length_a   1.000
_cell.length_b   1.000
_cell.length_c   1.000
_cell.angle_alpha   90.00
_cell.angle_beta   90.00
_cell.angle_gamma   90.00
#
_symmetry.space_group_name_H-M   'P 1'
#
loop_
_entity.id
_entity.type
_entity.pdbx_description
1 polymer ?
#
loop_
_entity_poly.entity_id
_entity_poly.type
_entity_poly.pdbx_seq_one_letter_code
_entity_poly.pdbx_strand_id
1 'polypeptide(L)'
;MKSIFQCLGVVIFALSGAIVWAKPCEIPIQTMNVAGLKVGQSISAFQKLHPTAKPVVLGGNNYQLEFADGTDDQIKKTGVSWVQHIRYDPDTKMITSFSLSFLDGPIASYATDLELFKSRILKKFKVAQKGWVQEKNKYTYQCDDYRIEIHQDYGAEHTAIGPTVMVLSQKSDMF
;
A
#
# COMPACT_ATOMS: atom_id res chain seq x y z
N MET A 1 -39.16 66.29 -16.41
CA MET A 1 -37.70 66.04 -16.44
C MET A 1 -37.44 64.70 -15.76
N LYS A 2 -36.65 63.85 -16.44
CA LYS A 2 -36.32 62.46 -16.05
C LYS A 2 -35.47 62.43 -14.78
N SER A 3 -35.70 61.46 -13.90
CA SER A 3 -34.61 60.75 -13.22
C SER A 3 -35.11 59.37 -12.78
N ILE A 4 -34.58 58.34 -13.43
CA ILE A 4 -34.77 56.93 -13.06
C ILE A 4 -33.56 56.57 -12.22
N PHE A 5 -33.74 56.37 -10.92
CA PHE A 5 -32.71 55.80 -10.05
C PHE A 5 -32.71 54.28 -10.22
N GLN A 6 -31.75 53.77 -11.01
CA GLN A 6 -31.38 52.36 -11.00
C GLN A 6 -30.48 52.10 -9.79
N CYS A 7 -31.03 51.51 -8.72
CA CYS A 7 -30.20 50.86 -7.71
C CYS A 7 -29.73 49.53 -8.28
N LEU A 8 -28.47 49.49 -8.74
CA LEU A 8 -27.72 48.26 -9.00
C LEU A 8 -27.65 47.46 -7.69
N GLY A 9 -28.41 46.37 -7.62
CA GLY A 9 -28.23 45.35 -6.60
C GLY A 9 -26.92 44.61 -6.86
N VAL A 10 -25.90 44.86 -6.04
CA VAL A 10 -24.71 44.02 -5.99
C VAL A 10 -25.08 42.77 -5.19
N VAL A 11 -25.44 41.70 -5.88
CA VAL A 11 -25.58 40.37 -5.28
C VAL A 11 -24.17 39.80 -5.12
N ILE A 12 -23.61 39.91 -3.91
CA ILE A 12 -22.38 39.20 -3.54
C ILE A 12 -22.75 37.72 -3.38
N PHE A 13 -22.58 36.94 -4.45
CA PHE A 13 -22.56 35.47 -4.35
C PHE A 13 -21.27 35.08 -3.61
N ALA A 14 -21.37 34.95 -2.29
CA ALA A 14 -20.35 34.24 -1.51
C ALA A 14 -20.42 32.76 -1.89
N LEU A 15 -19.60 32.36 -2.87
CA LEU A 15 -19.28 30.96 -3.13
C LEU A 15 -18.55 30.41 -1.90
N SER A 16 -19.32 29.93 -0.93
CA SER A 16 -18.82 29.05 0.12
C SER A 16 -18.41 27.73 -0.53
N GLY A 17 -17.22 27.71 -1.12
CA GLY A 17 -16.56 26.48 -1.54
C GLY A 17 -16.46 25.60 -0.31
N ALA A 18 -17.20 24.50 -0.31
CA ALA A 18 -16.99 23.44 0.67
C ALA A 18 -15.54 23.00 0.50
N ILE A 19 -14.69 23.37 1.46
CA ILE A 19 -13.37 22.77 1.56
C ILE A 19 -13.68 21.32 1.93
N VAL A 20 -13.67 20.43 0.94
CA VAL A 20 -13.69 18.98 1.19
C VAL A 20 -12.33 18.69 1.79
N TRP A 21 -12.26 18.72 3.11
CA TRP A 21 -11.08 18.23 3.82
C TRP A 21 -11.07 16.73 3.56
N ALA A 22 -10.15 16.28 2.70
CA ALA A 22 -9.88 14.86 2.53
C ALA A 22 -9.69 14.28 3.92
N LYS A 23 -10.52 13.29 4.28
CA LYS A 23 -10.43 12.67 5.60
C LYS A 23 -9.02 12.11 5.72
N PRO A 24 -8.23 12.53 6.72
CA PRO A 24 -6.87 12.04 6.86
C PRO A 24 -6.91 10.52 7.00
N CYS A 25 -5.96 9.85 6.35
CA CYS A 25 -5.70 8.45 6.54
C CYS A 25 -5.55 8.13 8.03
N GLU A 26 -6.08 6.98 8.44
CA GLU A 26 -5.97 6.54 9.84
C GLU A 26 -4.51 6.43 10.26
N ILE A 27 -3.66 5.98 9.34
CA ILE A 27 -2.21 5.88 9.54
C ILE A 27 -1.51 6.70 8.45
N PRO A 28 -0.64 7.65 8.83
CA PRO A 28 0.22 8.32 7.85
C PRO A 28 1.19 7.34 7.17
N ILE A 29 1.45 7.55 5.88
CA ILE A 29 2.34 6.68 5.09
C ILE A 29 3.74 6.51 5.73
N GLN A 30 4.23 7.51 6.46
CA GLN A 30 5.56 7.48 7.10
C GLN A 30 5.65 6.51 8.30
N THR A 31 4.52 6.25 8.96
CA THR A 31 4.45 5.39 10.15
C THR A 31 3.95 3.98 9.84
N MET A 32 3.24 3.81 8.71
CA MET A 32 2.81 2.51 8.20
C MET A 32 4.01 1.57 8.00
N ASN A 33 3.87 0.34 8.47
CA ASN A 33 4.91 -0.68 8.35
C ASN A 33 4.30 -2.08 8.32
N VAL A 34 4.71 -2.87 7.33
CA VAL A 34 4.39 -4.29 7.24
C VAL A 34 5.70 -5.05 7.21
N ALA A 35 5.93 -5.93 8.18
CA ALA A 35 7.11 -6.80 8.23
C ALA A 35 8.47 -6.07 8.14
N GLY A 36 8.57 -4.82 8.62
CA GLY A 36 9.79 -4.02 8.51
C GLY A 36 9.90 -3.18 7.22
N LEU A 37 9.05 -3.43 6.21
CA LEU A 37 9.01 -2.67 4.96
C LEU A 37 8.11 -1.44 5.05
N LYS A 38 8.50 -0.40 4.31
CA LYS A 38 7.75 0.85 4.15
C LYS A 38 7.90 1.39 2.73
N VAL A 39 6.81 1.86 2.14
CA VAL A 39 6.90 2.68 0.93
C VAL A 39 7.45 4.07 1.31
N GLY A 40 8.15 4.72 0.38
CA GLY A 40 8.89 5.96 0.62
C GLY A 40 10.20 5.80 1.41
N GLN A 41 10.55 4.59 1.83
CA GLN A 41 11.88 4.30 2.39
C GLN A 41 12.92 4.25 1.26
N SER A 42 14.08 4.87 1.48
CA SER A 42 15.20 4.74 0.54
C SER A 42 15.73 3.32 0.49
N ILE A 43 16.09 2.80 -0.69
CA ILE A 43 16.66 1.45 -0.82
C ILE A 43 17.95 1.28 -0.02
N SER A 44 18.75 2.34 0.15
CA SER A 44 19.99 2.29 0.93
C SER A 44 19.72 2.06 2.42
N ALA A 45 18.72 2.73 2.99
CA ALA A 45 18.29 2.49 4.37
C ALA A 45 17.68 1.09 4.53
N PHE A 46 16.94 0.59 3.54
CA PHE A 46 16.40 -0.76 3.56
C PHE A 46 17.53 -1.81 3.54
N GLN A 47 18.49 -1.68 2.63
CA GLN A 47 19.61 -2.61 2.50
C GLN A 47 20.58 -2.59 3.70
N LYS A 48 20.62 -1.52 4.51
CA LYS A 48 21.33 -1.54 5.79
C LYS A 48 20.75 -2.55 6.77
N LEU A 49 19.43 -2.75 6.74
CA LEU A 49 18.73 -3.72 7.57
C LEU A 49 18.69 -5.11 6.90
N HIS A 50 18.61 -5.11 5.56
CA HIS A 50 18.47 -6.29 4.72
C HIS A 50 19.61 -6.39 3.69
N PRO A 51 20.87 -6.65 4.11
CA PRO A 51 22.06 -6.55 3.26
C PRO A 51 22.14 -7.59 2.12
N THR A 52 21.33 -8.64 2.22
CA THR A 52 21.20 -9.69 1.19
C THR A 52 20.30 -9.27 0.04
N ALA A 53 19.48 -8.21 0.20
CA ALA A 53 18.64 -7.68 -0.88
C ALA A 53 19.50 -6.99 -1.95
N LYS A 54 19.36 -7.39 -3.22
CA LYS A 54 20.12 -6.85 -4.35
C LYS A 54 19.21 -6.19 -5.37
N PRO A 55 19.63 -5.06 -5.98
CA PRO A 55 18.88 -4.46 -7.07
C PRO A 55 18.94 -5.36 -8.31
N VAL A 56 17.79 -5.53 -8.94
CA VAL A 56 17.61 -6.21 -10.23
C VAL A 56 16.78 -5.33 -11.16
N VAL A 57 16.92 -5.56 -12.46
CA VAL A 57 16.10 -4.90 -13.50
C VAL A 57 15.43 -5.98 -14.32
N LEU A 58 14.11 -6.14 -14.14
CA LEU A 58 13.32 -7.20 -14.77
C LEU A 58 12.74 -6.73 -16.12
N GLY A 59 13.59 -6.10 -16.94
CA GLY A 59 13.21 -5.50 -18.22
C GLY A 59 12.42 -4.18 -18.09
N GLY A 60 12.56 -3.31 -19.11
CA GLY A 60 11.93 -1.99 -19.10
C GLY A 60 12.33 -1.15 -17.88
N ASN A 61 11.36 -0.40 -17.32
CA ASN A 61 11.54 0.43 -16.12
C ASN A 61 11.17 -0.33 -14.83
N ASN A 62 11.33 -1.66 -14.80
CA ASN A 62 10.96 -2.50 -13.67
C ASN A 62 12.17 -2.72 -12.73
N TYR A 63 12.41 -1.74 -11.86
CA TYR A 63 13.50 -1.76 -10.89
C TYR A 63 13.03 -2.37 -9.56
N GLN A 64 13.69 -3.44 -9.12
CA GLN A 64 13.31 -4.16 -7.90
C GLN A 64 14.49 -4.49 -7.00
N LEU A 65 14.22 -4.74 -5.72
CA LEU A 65 15.12 -5.45 -4.83
C LEU A 65 14.66 -6.90 -4.72
N GLU A 66 15.59 -7.83 -4.89
CA GLU A 66 15.36 -9.27 -4.73
C GLU A 66 16.26 -9.89 -3.67
N PHE A 67 15.79 -10.98 -3.08
CA PHE A 67 16.56 -11.85 -2.21
C PHE A 67 16.83 -13.16 -2.95
N ALA A 68 18.05 -13.70 -2.83
CA ALA A 68 18.42 -14.96 -3.49
C ALA A 68 17.47 -16.12 -3.12
N ASP A 69 17.08 -16.20 -1.85
CA ASP A 69 16.14 -17.20 -1.33
C ASP A 69 14.71 -16.65 -1.17
N GLY A 70 14.38 -15.58 -1.90
CA GLY A 70 13.06 -14.92 -1.90
C GLY A 70 12.69 -14.12 -0.65
N THR A 71 13.45 -14.21 0.44
CA THR A 71 13.32 -13.36 1.63
C THR A 71 14.57 -13.52 2.50
N ASP A 72 14.78 -12.65 3.49
CA ASP A 72 15.82 -12.83 4.51
C ASP A 72 15.28 -13.27 5.87
N ASP A 73 16.16 -13.60 6.80
CA ASP A 73 15.81 -14.10 8.13
C ASP A 73 15.10 -13.06 9.00
N GLN A 74 15.35 -11.76 8.80
CA GLN A 74 14.69 -10.72 9.57
C GLN A 74 13.22 -10.61 9.17
N ILE A 75 12.94 -10.62 7.87
CA ILE A 75 11.58 -10.59 7.32
C ILE A 75 10.86 -11.92 7.65
N LYS A 76 11.52 -13.07 7.53
CA LYS A 76 10.95 -14.38 7.90
C LYS A 76 10.42 -14.43 9.34
N LYS A 77 11.13 -13.82 10.30
CA LYS A 77 10.69 -13.73 11.71
C LYS A 77 9.35 -13.02 11.89
N THR A 78 8.96 -12.18 10.93
CA THR A 78 7.66 -11.49 10.94
C THR A 78 6.52 -12.36 10.44
N GLY A 79 6.80 -13.57 9.95
CA GLY A 79 5.83 -14.53 9.43
C GLY A 79 5.62 -14.46 7.91
N VAL A 80 6.36 -13.58 7.23
CA VAL A 80 6.45 -13.58 5.77
C VAL A 80 7.22 -14.82 5.32
N SER A 81 6.70 -15.55 4.34
CA SER A 81 7.36 -16.72 3.75
C SER A 81 8.12 -16.36 2.47
N TRP A 82 7.65 -15.36 1.73
CA TRP A 82 8.27 -14.91 0.48
C TRP A 82 8.02 -13.42 0.24
N VAL A 83 9.04 -12.70 -0.21
CA VAL A 83 8.92 -11.35 -0.74
C VAL A 83 8.71 -11.45 -2.24
N GLN A 84 7.49 -11.21 -2.70
CA GLN A 84 7.14 -11.32 -4.12
C GLN A 84 7.76 -10.20 -4.95
N HIS A 85 7.77 -8.97 -4.43
CA HIS A 85 8.51 -7.87 -5.03
C HIS A 85 8.79 -6.76 -4.00
N ILE A 86 9.82 -5.95 -4.28
CA ILE A 86 10.03 -4.63 -3.70
C ILE A 86 10.45 -3.71 -4.84
N ARG A 87 9.53 -2.90 -5.37
CA ARG A 87 9.81 -1.96 -6.46
C ARG A 87 10.31 -0.64 -5.90
N TYR A 88 11.17 0.02 -6.65
CA TYR A 88 11.64 1.35 -6.32
C TYR A 88 11.74 2.23 -7.55
N ASP A 89 11.64 3.53 -7.32
CA ASP A 89 11.86 4.56 -8.33
C ASP A 89 13.39 4.71 -8.56
N PRO A 90 13.89 4.55 -9.80
CA PRO A 90 15.32 4.59 -10.10
C PRO A 90 15.92 6.00 -9.94
N ASP A 91 15.14 7.06 -10.02
CA ASP A 91 15.60 8.44 -9.91
C ASP A 91 15.66 8.86 -8.45
N THR A 92 14.59 8.61 -7.69
CA THR A 92 14.51 8.99 -6.27
C THR A 92 15.09 7.95 -5.33
N LYS A 93 15.33 6.71 -5.80
CA LYS A 93 15.80 5.55 -5.02
C LYS A 93 14.91 5.22 -3.82
N MET A 94 13.61 5.54 -3.93
CA MET A 94 12.60 5.26 -2.90
C MET A 94 11.77 4.03 -3.27
N ILE A 95 11.49 3.17 -2.29
CA ILE A 95 10.55 2.05 -2.45
C ILE A 95 9.17 2.60 -2.77
N THR A 96 8.59 2.19 -3.90
CA THR A 96 7.27 2.64 -4.36
C THR A 96 6.18 1.60 -4.14
N SER A 97 6.52 0.31 -4.13
CA SER A 97 5.62 -0.77 -3.76
C SER A 97 6.36 -1.99 -3.23
N PHE A 98 5.65 -2.83 -2.49
CA PHE A 98 6.11 -4.16 -2.13
C PHE A 98 4.94 -5.13 -1.99
N SER A 99 5.22 -6.43 -2.19
CA SER A 99 4.26 -7.51 -1.95
C SER A 99 4.89 -8.64 -1.16
N LEU A 100 4.18 -9.09 -0.13
CA LEU A 100 4.64 -10.04 0.86
C LEU A 100 3.67 -11.21 0.95
N SER A 101 4.15 -12.40 0.66
CA SER A 101 3.40 -13.63 0.87
C SER A 101 3.56 -14.11 2.30
N PHE A 102 2.46 -14.52 2.89
CA PHE A 102 2.38 -15.18 4.19
C PHE A 102 2.00 -16.66 4.05
N LEU A 103 2.00 -17.17 2.82
CA LEU A 103 1.59 -18.53 2.50
C LEU A 103 2.51 -19.55 3.17
N ASP A 104 1.89 -20.54 3.82
CA ASP A 104 2.55 -21.59 4.59
C ASP A 104 3.49 -21.05 5.69
N GLY A 105 3.31 -19.79 6.07
CA GLY A 105 3.92 -19.17 7.23
C GLY A 105 3.07 -19.37 8.49
N PRO A 106 3.53 -18.86 9.64
CA PRO A 106 2.79 -18.99 10.91
C PRO A 106 1.49 -18.15 10.95
N ILE A 107 1.25 -17.31 9.94
CA ILE A 107 0.11 -16.39 9.90
C ILE A 107 -1.04 -16.95 9.05
N ALA A 108 -0.74 -17.63 7.95
CA ALA A 108 -1.75 -18.12 7.03
C ALA A 108 -1.24 -19.27 6.17
N SER A 109 -2.20 -20.02 5.63
CA SER A 109 -2.04 -21.00 4.55
C SER A 109 -3.13 -20.74 3.51
N TYR A 110 -3.17 -21.50 2.41
CA TYR A 110 -4.28 -21.42 1.46
C TYR A 110 -5.64 -21.60 2.15
N ALA A 111 -5.75 -22.53 3.10
CA ALA A 111 -7.01 -22.81 3.81
C ALA A 111 -7.46 -21.68 4.77
N THR A 112 -6.62 -20.67 5.03
CA THR A 112 -6.96 -19.60 5.95
C THR A 112 -7.97 -18.64 5.31
N ASP A 113 -9.12 -18.45 5.92
CA ASP A 113 -10.13 -17.48 5.47
C ASP A 113 -9.57 -16.05 5.35
N LEU A 114 -10.09 -15.28 4.39
CA LEU A 114 -9.64 -13.91 4.10
C LEU A 114 -9.81 -12.97 5.30
N GLU A 115 -10.95 -13.02 6.01
CA GLU A 115 -11.18 -12.15 7.16
C GLU A 115 -10.31 -12.56 8.35
N LEU A 116 -10.12 -13.86 8.55
CA LEU A 116 -9.17 -14.34 9.55
C LEU A 116 -7.74 -13.89 9.25
N PHE A 117 -7.30 -14.01 7.98
CA PHE A 117 -5.99 -13.54 7.55
C PHE A 117 -5.81 -12.04 7.78
N LYS A 118 -6.78 -11.23 7.31
CA LYS A 118 -6.80 -9.78 7.57
C LYS A 118 -6.69 -9.48 9.06
N SER A 119 -7.51 -10.10 9.91
CA SER A 119 -7.48 -9.83 11.36
C SER A 119 -6.09 -10.08 11.98
N ARG A 120 -5.39 -11.12 11.51
CA ARG A 120 -4.02 -11.44 11.96
C ARG A 120 -3.01 -10.40 11.48
N ILE A 121 -3.15 -9.92 10.24
CA ILE A 121 -2.33 -8.83 9.71
C ILE A 121 -2.55 -7.54 10.50
N LEU A 122 -3.80 -7.13 10.72
CA LEU A 122 -4.12 -5.89 11.45
C LEU A 122 -3.65 -5.94 12.90
N LYS A 123 -3.71 -7.11 13.54
CA LYS A 123 -3.21 -7.33 14.91
C LYS A 123 -1.68 -7.28 15.00
N LYS A 124 -0.98 -7.77 13.98
CA LYS A 124 0.48 -7.94 14.03
C LYS A 124 1.25 -6.70 13.56
N PHE A 125 0.71 -5.97 12.59
CA PHE A 125 1.44 -4.91 11.89
C PHE A 125 0.83 -3.53 12.09
N LYS A 126 1.62 -2.48 11.83
CA LYS A 126 1.19 -1.09 11.94
C LYS A 126 0.48 -0.68 10.66
N VAL A 127 -0.79 -1.08 10.55
CA VAL A 127 -1.70 -0.81 9.43
C VAL A 127 -3.05 -0.32 9.94
N ALA A 128 -3.83 0.32 9.08
CA ALA A 128 -5.14 0.87 9.43
C ALA A 128 -6.07 -0.21 9.99
N GLN A 129 -6.82 0.10 11.05
CA GLN A 129 -7.72 -0.86 11.70
C GLN A 129 -9.14 -0.78 11.13
N LYS A 130 -9.52 0.34 10.51
CA LYS A 130 -10.85 0.58 9.91
C LYS A 130 -10.71 1.15 8.49
N GLY A 131 -11.85 1.26 7.80
CA GLY A 131 -11.90 1.82 6.44
C GLY A 131 -11.52 0.84 5.32
N TRP A 132 -11.46 -0.45 5.63
CA TRP A 132 -11.24 -1.50 4.64
C TRP A 132 -12.52 -1.79 3.85
N VAL A 133 -12.40 -1.91 2.54
CA VAL A 133 -13.46 -2.32 1.62
C VAL A 133 -13.17 -3.75 1.16
N GLN A 134 -14.16 -4.63 1.23
CA GLN A 134 -14.03 -6.01 0.74
C GLN A 134 -14.45 -6.08 -0.74
N GLU A 135 -13.60 -6.70 -1.56
CA GLU A 135 -13.87 -6.95 -2.98
C GLU A 135 -13.44 -8.38 -3.32
N LYS A 136 -14.40 -9.28 -3.57
CA LYS A 136 -14.14 -10.70 -3.89
C LYS A 136 -13.17 -11.36 -2.88
N ASN A 137 -11.94 -11.62 -3.32
CA ASN A 137 -10.84 -12.30 -2.64
C ASN A 137 -9.84 -11.34 -1.99
N LYS A 138 -10.16 -10.05 -1.85
CA LYS A 138 -9.28 -9.06 -1.20
C LYS A 138 -10.00 -8.06 -0.31
N TYR A 139 -9.22 -7.46 0.58
CA TYR A 139 -9.56 -6.23 1.28
C TYR A 139 -8.64 -5.11 0.82
N THR A 140 -9.20 -3.95 0.52
CA THR A 140 -8.48 -2.76 0.11
C THR A 140 -8.68 -1.63 1.11
N TYR A 141 -7.58 -1.02 1.53
CA TYR A 141 -7.56 0.25 2.26
C TYR A 141 -6.91 1.30 1.36
N GLN A 142 -7.67 2.33 0.99
CA GLN A 142 -7.26 3.35 0.05
C GLN A 142 -7.07 4.70 0.74
N CYS A 143 -5.93 5.32 0.45
CA CYS A 143 -5.55 6.67 0.81
C CYS A 143 -5.11 7.44 -0.44
N ASP A 144 -5.00 8.76 -0.36
CA ASP A 144 -4.56 9.58 -1.50
C ASP A 144 -3.11 9.27 -1.89
N ASP A 145 -2.27 8.93 -0.93
CA ASP A 145 -0.82 8.73 -1.10
C ASP A 145 -0.38 7.26 -1.05
N TYR A 146 -1.22 6.34 -0.59
CA TYR A 146 -0.95 4.89 -0.60
C TYR A 146 -2.21 4.02 -0.60
N ARG A 147 -2.04 2.75 -0.98
CA ARG A 147 -3.04 1.68 -0.92
C ARG A 147 -2.42 0.47 -0.25
N ILE A 148 -3.20 -0.19 0.61
CA ILE A 148 -2.87 -1.53 1.11
C ILE A 148 -3.93 -2.49 0.59
N GLU A 149 -3.49 -3.63 0.09
CA GLU A 149 -4.35 -4.73 -0.28
C GLU A 149 -3.97 -5.99 0.50
N ILE A 150 -4.96 -6.70 1.02
CA ILE A 150 -4.82 -8.00 1.67
C ILE A 150 -5.58 -8.99 0.82
N HIS A 151 -4.86 -9.87 0.14
CA HIS A 151 -5.40 -10.88 -0.76
C HIS A 151 -5.42 -12.25 -0.07
N GLN A 152 -6.44 -13.03 -0.36
CA GLN A 152 -6.45 -14.46 -0.10
C GLN A 152 -7.32 -15.12 -1.17
N ASP A 153 -6.69 -15.93 -2.03
CA ASP A 153 -7.40 -16.72 -3.03
C ASP A 153 -6.94 -18.17 -3.06
N TYR A 154 -7.77 -18.98 -3.70
CA TYR A 154 -7.57 -20.41 -3.89
C TYR A 154 -7.23 -20.74 -5.36
N GLY A 155 -6.76 -19.76 -6.15
CA GLY A 155 -6.47 -19.97 -7.57
C GLY A 155 -7.68 -20.12 -8.49
N ALA A 156 -8.83 -19.53 -8.13
CA ALA A 156 -10.08 -19.67 -8.88
C ALA A 156 -10.07 -18.99 -10.28
N GLU A 157 -9.13 -18.06 -10.56
CA GLU A 157 -9.10 -17.29 -11.83
C GLU A 157 -7.70 -17.26 -12.49
N HIS A 158 -7.13 -18.44 -12.75
CA HIS A 158 -5.91 -18.71 -13.54
C HIS A 158 -4.54 -18.69 -12.82
N THR A 159 -4.40 -18.05 -11.66
CA THR A 159 -3.21 -18.17 -10.78
C THR A 159 -3.60 -17.96 -9.32
N ALA A 160 -3.10 -18.82 -8.42
CA ALA A 160 -3.28 -18.64 -6.98
C ALA A 160 -2.21 -17.67 -6.44
N ILE A 161 -2.64 -16.55 -5.88
CA ILE A 161 -1.79 -15.59 -5.16
C ILE A 161 -1.62 -16.04 -3.71
N GLY A 162 -2.66 -16.64 -3.12
CA GLY A 162 -2.68 -17.02 -1.70
C GLY A 162 -2.65 -15.80 -0.74
N PRO A 163 -2.37 -16.02 0.56
CA PRO A 163 -2.40 -14.98 1.57
C PRO A 163 -1.26 -13.98 1.38
N THR A 164 -1.58 -12.81 0.85
CA THR A 164 -0.60 -11.79 0.45
C THR A 164 -0.99 -10.41 0.97
N VAL A 165 -0.02 -9.63 1.42
CA VAL A 165 -0.19 -8.20 1.70
C VAL A 165 0.64 -7.42 0.69
N MET A 166 -0.03 -6.55 -0.07
CA MET A 166 0.60 -5.64 -1.02
C MET A 166 0.40 -4.20 -0.57
N VAL A 167 1.44 -3.40 -0.70
CA VAL A 167 1.42 -1.98 -0.36
C VAL A 167 1.97 -1.17 -1.51
N LEU A 168 1.22 -0.16 -1.93
CA LEU A 168 1.49 0.66 -3.10
C LEU A 168 1.47 2.12 -2.68
N SER A 169 2.50 2.89 -3.01
CA SER A 169 2.43 4.35 -2.97
C SER A 169 1.76 4.88 -4.23
N GLN A 170 1.26 6.12 -4.18
CA GLN A 170 0.77 6.84 -5.37
C GLN A 170 1.80 6.98 -6.51
N LYS A 171 3.08 6.74 -6.22
CA LYS A 171 4.18 6.74 -7.19
C LYS A 171 4.44 5.37 -7.83
N SER A 172 3.72 4.34 -7.40
CA SER A 172 3.78 3.03 -8.03
C SER A 172 3.03 3.06 -9.36
N ASP A 173 3.57 2.39 -10.36
CA ASP A 173 2.90 2.12 -11.64
C ASP A 173 1.68 1.19 -11.49
N MET A 174 1.51 0.58 -10.31
CA MET A 174 0.41 -0.30 -9.95
C MET A 174 -0.67 0.38 -9.10
N PHE A 175 -0.55 1.69 -8.83
CA PHE A 175 -1.48 2.43 -7.96
C PHE A 175 -2.86 2.63 -8.59
#